data_AF-A0A518DYD2-F1
#
_entry.id   AF-A0A518DYD2-F1
#
_cell.length_a   1.000
_cell.length_b   1.000
_cell.length_c   1.000
_cell.angle_alpha   90.00
_cell.angle_beta   90.00
_cell.angle_gamma   90.00
#
_symmetry.space_group_name_H-M   'P 1'
#
loop_
_entity.id
_entity.type
_entity.pdbx_description
1 polymer ?
#
loop_
_entity_poly.entity_id
_entity_poly.type
_entity_poly.pdbx_seq_one_letter_code
_entity_poly.pdbx_strand_id
1 'polypeptide(L)'
;MKATEAEPTLRRMLSEAGFDFSNPSPMLAWQVFKAFAGQPVKCADDGLLFECGVYEFTGEPLFHFDLCRQFEIEVNGEYDHMEQLHCRLTCKPTEALKSLETNLWAYDFQSMPAFFDAVENLPEFKTAVAHPTWQCEVEQNEV
;
A
#
# COMPACT_ATOMS: atom_id res chain seq x y z
N MET A 1 -5.16 -10.51 13.81
CA MET A 1 -5.43 -9.22 14.49
C MET A 1 -6.85 -8.77 14.15
N LYS A 2 -7.44 -7.82 14.90
CA LYS A 2 -8.64 -7.09 14.45
C LYS A 2 -8.26 -6.11 13.34
N ALA A 3 -9.22 -5.70 12.51
CA ALA A 3 -8.98 -4.67 11.48
C ALA A 3 -8.43 -3.37 12.12
N THR A 4 -8.99 -2.94 13.24
CA THR A 4 -8.51 -1.75 14.00
C THR A 4 -7.08 -1.84 14.53
N GLU A 5 -6.45 -3.02 14.49
CA GLU A 5 -5.05 -3.22 14.89
C GLU A 5 -4.09 -3.24 13.68
N ALA A 6 -4.60 -3.15 12.46
CA ALA A 6 -3.83 -3.28 11.23
C ALA A 6 -2.84 -2.11 11.04
N GLU A 7 -3.29 -0.86 11.11
CA GLU A 7 -2.40 0.32 11.05
C GLU A 7 -1.26 0.30 12.09
N PRO A 8 -1.52 0.18 13.42
CA PRO A 8 -0.45 0.15 14.41
C PRO A 8 0.47 -1.08 14.23
N THR A 9 -0.05 -2.20 13.71
CA THR A 9 0.77 -3.37 13.40
C THR A 9 1.73 -3.10 12.24
N LEU A 10 1.25 -2.52 11.14
CA LEU A 10 2.10 -2.19 9.99
C LEU A 10 3.17 -1.16 10.38
N ARG A 11 2.80 -0.10 11.12
CA ARG A 11 3.75 0.90 11.64
C ARG A 11 4.84 0.28 12.51
N ARG A 12 4.46 -0.66 13.38
CA ARG A 12 5.42 -1.39 14.22
C ARG A 12 6.35 -2.26 13.37
N MET A 13 5.84 -3.00 12.39
CA MET A 13 6.66 -3.83 11.50
C MET A 13 7.64 -2.99 10.66
N LEU A 14 7.21 -1.82 10.17
CA LEU A 14 8.09 -0.86 9.49
C LEU A 14 9.23 -0.43 10.42
N SER A 15 8.90 -0.04 11.65
CA SER A 15 9.89 0.38 12.66
C SER A 15 10.87 -0.74 13.01
N GLU A 16 10.38 -1.97 13.22
CA GLU A 16 11.19 -3.15 13.51
C GLU A 16 12.12 -3.53 12.34
N ALA A 17 11.71 -3.24 11.10
CA ALA A 17 12.53 -3.43 9.90
C ALA A 17 13.54 -2.30 9.66
N GLY A 18 13.59 -1.28 10.53
CA GLY A 18 14.48 -0.14 10.40
C GLY A 18 14.04 0.89 9.35
N PHE A 19 12.74 0.95 9.05
CA PHE A 19 12.18 1.96 8.15
C PHE A 19 12.32 3.37 8.74
N ASP A 20 12.97 4.26 8.00
CA ASP A 20 13.12 5.67 8.39
C ASP A 20 12.01 6.52 7.75
N PHE A 21 11.04 6.95 8.56
CA PHE A 21 9.95 7.82 8.08
C PHE A 21 10.43 9.21 7.62
N SER A 22 11.64 9.65 8.01
CA SER A 22 12.23 10.91 7.53
C SER A 22 12.96 10.75 6.19
N ASN A 23 13.31 9.52 5.82
CA ASN A 23 13.91 9.19 4.53
C ASN A 23 13.39 7.81 4.03
N PRO A 24 12.10 7.72 3.69
CA PRO A 24 11.44 6.45 3.47
C PRO A 24 11.90 5.76 2.18
N SER A 25 11.98 4.43 2.24
CA SER A 25 12.35 3.58 1.11
C SER A 25 11.13 2.81 0.60
N PRO A 26 10.65 3.06 -0.64
CA PRO A 26 9.53 2.30 -1.21
C PRO A 26 9.80 0.79 -1.25
N MET A 27 11.05 0.38 -1.50
CA MET A 27 11.43 -1.03 -1.50
C MET A 27 11.30 -1.68 -0.12
N LEU A 28 11.73 -0.99 0.94
CA LEU A 28 11.58 -1.51 2.31
C LEU A 28 10.10 -1.52 2.73
N ALA A 29 9.34 -0.48 2.40
CA ALA A 29 7.90 -0.44 2.62
C ALA A 29 7.20 -1.64 1.95
N TRP A 30 7.52 -1.90 0.67
CA TRP A 30 7.00 -3.05 -0.07
C TRP A 30 7.36 -4.38 0.60
N GLN A 31 8.61 -4.60 1.00
CA GLN A 31 9.04 -5.83 1.65
C GLN A 31 8.29 -6.07 2.97
N VAL A 32 8.13 -5.03 3.78
CA VAL A 32 7.36 -5.10 5.03
C VAL A 32 5.88 -5.33 4.75
N PHE A 33 5.32 -4.66 3.75
CA PHE A 33 3.93 -4.82 3.33
C PHE A 33 3.63 -6.24 2.87
N LYS A 34 4.52 -6.89 2.10
CA LYS A 34 4.38 -8.32 1.74
C LYS A 34 4.35 -9.23 2.96
N ALA A 35 5.19 -8.96 3.97
CA ALA A 35 5.17 -9.72 5.22
C ALA A 35 3.88 -9.47 6.03
N PHE A 36 3.39 -8.23 6.03
CA PHE A 36 2.15 -7.83 6.67
C PHE A 36 0.91 -8.45 6.00
N ALA A 37 0.89 -8.53 4.66
CA ALA A 37 -0.15 -9.17 3.87
C ALA A 37 -0.37 -10.64 4.26
N GLY A 38 0.68 -11.34 4.71
CA GLY A 38 0.57 -12.72 5.22
C GLY A 38 -0.05 -12.83 6.61
N GLN A 39 -0.30 -11.73 7.32
CA GLN A 39 -0.90 -11.77 8.65
C GLN A 39 -2.43 -11.87 8.58
N PRO A 40 -3.05 -12.80 9.35
CA PRO A 40 -4.49 -12.95 9.37
C PRO A 40 -5.16 -11.76 10.07
N VAL A 41 -6.19 -11.21 9.44
CA VAL A 41 -7.06 -10.18 9.98
C VAL A 41 -8.45 -10.77 10.20
N LYS A 42 -9.10 -10.38 11.29
CA LYS A 42 -10.49 -10.75 11.59
C LYS A 42 -11.40 -9.77 10.85
N CYS A 43 -11.76 -10.12 9.62
CA CYS A 43 -12.68 -9.45 8.72
C CYS A 43 -13.44 -10.53 7.92
N ALA A 44 -14.50 -10.14 7.21
CA ALA A 44 -15.28 -11.05 6.37
C ALA A 44 -14.51 -11.45 5.10
N ASP A 45 -13.88 -10.46 4.47
CA ASP A 45 -12.93 -10.63 3.36
C ASP A 45 -11.85 -9.55 3.43
N ASP A 46 -10.76 -9.75 2.70
CA ASP A 46 -9.73 -8.73 2.52
C ASP A 46 -9.03 -8.79 1.14
N GLY A 47 -8.63 -7.62 0.66
CA GLY A 47 -8.04 -7.43 -0.65
C GLY A 47 -6.76 -6.61 -0.58
N LEU A 48 -5.83 -6.84 -1.51
CA LEU A 48 -4.60 -6.06 -1.63
C LEU A 48 -4.56 -5.34 -2.97
N LEU A 49 -4.06 -4.11 -2.93
CA LEU A 49 -3.91 -3.25 -4.09
C LEU A 49 -2.50 -2.63 -4.07
N PHE A 50 -1.84 -2.69 -5.23
CA PHE A 50 -0.74 -1.79 -5.56
C PHE A 50 -1.23 -0.78 -6.58
N GLU A 51 -1.03 0.51 -6.32
CA GLU A 51 -1.31 1.56 -7.29
C GLU A 51 -0.23 2.64 -7.28
N CYS A 52 -0.04 3.26 -8.43
CA CYS A 52 0.76 4.47 -8.52
C CYS A 52 0.27 5.40 -9.62
N GLY A 53 0.50 6.69 -9.47
CA GLY A 53 0.05 7.70 -10.42
C GLY A 53 0.27 9.12 -9.91
N VAL A 54 0.01 10.12 -10.75
CA VAL A 54 0.03 11.53 -10.34
C VAL A 54 -1.38 11.99 -10.00
N TYR A 55 -1.59 12.43 -8.76
CA TYR A 55 -2.89 12.89 -8.27
C TYR A 55 -2.76 14.20 -7.48
N GLU A 56 -3.86 14.94 -7.35
CA GLU A 56 -3.92 16.25 -6.68
C GLU A 56 -4.80 16.17 -5.41
N PHE A 57 -4.64 15.11 -4.61
CA PHE A 57 -5.44 14.93 -3.40
C PHE A 57 -5.06 15.88 -2.27
N THR A 58 -3.80 16.34 -2.25
CA THR A 58 -3.26 17.24 -1.21
C THR A 58 -3.33 18.72 -1.59
N GLY A 59 -3.92 19.05 -2.76
CA GLY A 59 -3.95 20.40 -3.32
C GLY A 59 -2.71 20.79 -4.14
N GLU A 60 -1.76 19.88 -4.34
CA GLU A 60 -0.71 19.96 -5.36
C GLU A 60 -0.51 18.60 -6.04
N PRO A 61 -0.07 18.55 -7.31
CA PRO A 61 0.14 17.29 -8.01
C PRO A 61 1.36 16.56 -7.42
N LEU A 62 1.12 15.41 -6.80
CA LEU A 62 2.14 14.52 -6.27
C LEU A 62 2.11 13.19 -7.03
N PHE A 63 3.26 12.53 -7.14
CA PHE A 63 3.31 11.13 -7.55
C PHE A 63 3.09 10.27 -6.31
N HIS A 64 2.12 9.35 -6.39
CA HIS A 64 1.74 8.43 -5.34
C HIS A 64 2.26 7.04 -5.68
N PHE A 65 2.86 6.37 -4.71
CA PHE A 65 3.13 4.95 -4.68
C PHE A 65 2.38 4.41 -3.47
N ASP A 66 1.28 3.71 -3.69
CA ASP A 66 0.37 3.31 -2.62
C ASP A 66 0.25 1.79 -2.52
N LEU A 67 0.31 1.33 -1.27
CA LEU A 67 0.18 -0.06 -0.86
C LEU A 67 -1.06 -0.14 0.01
N CYS A 68 -2.15 -0.66 -0.55
CA CYS A 68 -3.44 -0.71 0.12
C CYS A 68 -3.83 -2.15 0.49
N ARG A 69 -4.35 -2.32 1.72
CA ARG A 69 -5.10 -3.50 2.13
C ARG A 69 -6.49 -3.06 2.55
N GLN A 70 -7.50 -3.62 1.90
CA GLN A 70 -8.91 -3.35 2.17
C GLN A 70 -9.51 -4.48 2.99
N PHE A 71 -10.35 -4.14 3.96
CA PHE A 71 -11.04 -5.08 4.86
C PHE A 71 -12.55 -4.90 4.74
N GLU A 72 -13.28 -6.00 4.55
CA GLU A 72 -14.74 -6.01 4.68
C GLU A 72 -15.15 -6.34 6.11
N ILE A 73 -15.91 -5.44 6.75
CA ILE A 73 -16.34 -5.60 8.13
C ILE A 73 -17.80 -6.02 8.17
N GLU A 74 -18.08 -7.08 8.91
CA GLU A 74 -19.42 -7.57 9.18
C GLU A 74 -19.77 -7.44 10.67
N VAL A 75 -21.03 -7.09 10.94
CA VAL A 75 -21.61 -7.07 12.28
C VAL A 75 -22.83 -8.00 12.29
N ASN A 76 -22.80 -9.02 13.15
CA ASN A 76 -23.83 -10.06 13.22
C ASN A 76 -24.05 -10.84 11.89
N GLY A 77 -23.01 -10.95 11.06
CA GLY A 77 -23.07 -11.66 9.77
C GLY A 77 -23.75 -10.87 8.65
N GLU A 78 -23.94 -9.56 8.85
CA GLU A 78 -24.35 -8.63 7.81
C GLU A 78 -23.22 -7.63 7.56
N TYR A 79 -23.06 -7.24 6.30
CA TYR A 79 -22.15 -6.16 5.90
C TYR A 79 -22.41 -4.90 6.73
N ASP A 80 -21.33 -4.30 7.24
CA ASP A 80 -21.36 -3.04 8.00
C ASP A 80 -20.67 -1.92 7.20
N HIS A 81 -19.36 -2.04 6.97
CA HIS A 81 -18.56 -1.06 6.21
C HIS A 81 -17.27 -1.68 5.66
N MET A 82 -16.52 -0.90 4.88
CA MET A 82 -15.17 -1.24 4.43
C MET A 82 -14.16 -0.33 5.12
N GLU A 83 -13.02 -0.88 5.50
CA GLU A 83 -11.85 -0.10 5.93
C GLU A 83 -10.71 -0.29 4.92
N GLN A 84 -9.93 0.75 4.64
CA GLN A 84 -8.71 0.66 3.84
C GLN A 84 -7.51 1.16 4.63
N LEU A 85 -6.49 0.30 4.75
CA LEU A 85 -5.17 0.65 5.26
C LEU A 85 -4.25 0.96 4.09
N HIS A 86 -3.69 2.17 4.08
CA HIS A 86 -2.72 2.63 3.11
C HIS A 86 -1.33 2.74 3.74
N CYS A 87 -0.30 2.32 3.00
CA CYS A 87 1.08 2.77 3.19
C CYS A 87 1.51 3.52 1.93
N ARG A 88 1.26 4.83 1.96
CA ARG A 88 1.39 5.71 0.83
C ARG A 88 2.73 6.42 0.89
N LEU A 89 3.49 6.34 -0.19
CA LEU A 89 4.68 7.13 -0.41
C LEU A 89 4.40 8.18 -1.48
N THR A 90 4.77 9.44 -1.22
CA THR A 90 4.57 10.54 -2.16
C THR A 90 5.87 11.29 -2.46
N CYS A 91 5.99 11.81 -3.68
CA CYS A 91 7.07 12.70 -4.07
C CYS A 91 6.61 13.69 -5.15
N LYS A 92 7.43 14.70 -5.43
CA LYS A 92 7.15 15.60 -6.56
C LYS A 92 7.31 14.84 -7.88
N PRO A 93 6.34 14.92 -8.81
CA PRO A 93 6.44 14.24 -10.09
C PRO A 93 7.67 14.73 -10.87
N THR A 94 8.54 13.79 -11.24
CA THR A 94 9.66 14.05 -12.15
C THR A 94 9.28 13.61 -13.57
N GLU A 95 10.08 13.97 -14.58
CA GLU A 95 9.87 13.49 -15.95
C GLU A 95 9.79 11.97 -16.06
N ALA A 96 10.52 11.25 -15.20
CA ALA A 96 10.52 9.79 -15.17
C ALA A 96 9.27 9.19 -14.50
N LEU A 97 8.60 9.94 -13.61
CA LEU A 97 7.45 9.45 -12.84
C LEU A 97 6.11 9.95 -13.37
N LYS A 98 6.07 11.13 -13.99
CA LYS A 98 4.83 11.86 -14.28
C LYS A 98 3.87 11.17 -15.27
N SER A 99 4.36 10.19 -16.03
CA SER A 99 3.56 9.42 -16.99
C SER A 99 3.32 7.99 -16.54
N LEU A 100 3.81 7.59 -15.36
CA LEU A 100 3.59 6.26 -14.82
C LEU A 100 2.23 6.24 -14.14
N GLU A 101 1.42 5.25 -14.48
CA GLU A 101 0.13 5.02 -13.85
C GLU A 101 -0.21 3.53 -13.91
N THR A 102 -0.62 2.95 -12.79
CA THR A 102 -1.05 1.56 -12.73
C THR A 102 -1.89 1.31 -11.49
N ASN A 103 -2.73 0.29 -11.55
CA ASN A 103 -3.40 -0.31 -10.40
C ASN A 103 -3.49 -1.82 -10.64
N LEU A 104 -3.14 -2.61 -9.63
CA LEU A 104 -3.23 -4.07 -9.66
C LEU A 104 -3.88 -4.55 -8.36
N TRP A 105 -5.02 -5.23 -8.49
CA TRP A 105 -5.66 -5.92 -7.39
C TRP A 105 -5.16 -7.35 -7.29
N ALA A 106 -4.89 -7.82 -6.07
CA ALA A 106 -4.49 -9.21 -5.85
C ALA A 106 -5.57 -10.22 -6.28
N TYR A 107 -6.84 -9.80 -6.31
CA TYR A 107 -7.97 -10.62 -6.81
C TYR A 107 -7.85 -10.99 -8.30
N ASP A 108 -7.10 -10.22 -9.09
CA ASP A 108 -6.88 -10.50 -10.51
C ASP A 108 -5.84 -11.61 -10.74
N PHE A 109 -5.23 -12.13 -9.67
CA PHE A 109 -4.16 -13.12 -9.72
C PHE A 109 -4.56 -14.43 -9.06
N GLN A 110 -4.00 -15.54 -9.57
CA GLN A 110 -4.30 -16.88 -9.05
C GLN A 110 -3.77 -17.11 -7.62
N SER A 111 -2.82 -16.30 -7.17
CA SER A 111 -2.21 -16.43 -5.85
C SER A 111 -1.49 -15.15 -5.44
N MET A 112 -1.25 -15.00 -4.13
CA MET A 112 -0.47 -13.91 -3.57
C MET A 112 0.97 -13.80 -4.15
N PRO A 113 1.74 -14.90 -4.29
CA PRO A 113 3.04 -14.83 -4.97
C PRO A 113 2.94 -14.30 -6.41
N ALA A 114 1.93 -14.72 -7.18
CA ALA A 114 1.76 -14.26 -8.56
C ALA A 114 1.46 -12.76 -8.63
N PHE A 115 0.66 -12.23 -7.70
CA PHE A 115 0.43 -10.80 -7.55
C PHE A 115 1.73 -10.04 -7.23
N PHE A 116 2.51 -10.51 -6.25
CA PHE A 116 3.77 -9.88 -5.87
C PHE A 116 4.78 -9.89 -7.03
N ASP A 117 4.91 -11.01 -7.73
CA ASP A 117 5.79 -11.13 -8.90
C ASP A 117 5.34 -10.19 -10.03
N ALA A 118 4.03 -10.00 -10.22
CA ALA A 118 3.51 -9.08 -11.22
C ALA A 118 3.85 -7.63 -10.88
N VAL A 119 3.59 -7.19 -9.64
CA VAL A 119 3.94 -5.84 -9.16
C VAL A 119 5.44 -5.58 -9.31
N GLU A 120 6.29 -6.50 -8.87
CA GLU A 120 7.75 -6.34 -8.94
C GLU A 120 8.29 -6.30 -10.38
N ASN A 121 7.52 -6.82 -11.34
CA ASN A 121 7.91 -6.80 -12.76
C ASN A 121 7.48 -5.53 -13.50
N LEU A 122 6.57 -4.74 -12.95
CA LEU A 122 6.11 -3.49 -13.56
C LEU A 122 7.26 -2.49 -13.75
N PRO A 123 7.38 -1.87 -14.94
CA PRO A 123 8.25 -0.72 -15.15
C PRO A 123 7.97 0.42 -14.17
N GLU A 124 6.69 0.65 -13.85
CA GLU A 124 6.22 1.67 -12.91
C GLU A 124 6.83 1.45 -11.52
N PHE A 125 6.70 0.23 -11.00
CA PHE A 125 7.26 -0.17 -9.72
C PHE A 125 8.78 -0.01 -9.71
N LYS A 126 9.49 -0.58 -10.71
CA LYS A 126 10.96 -0.51 -10.80
C LYS A 126 11.48 0.92 -10.86
N THR A 127 10.76 1.80 -11.57
CA THR A 127 11.14 3.22 -11.70
C THR A 127 10.88 3.97 -10.40
N ALA A 128 9.75 3.73 -9.75
CA ALA A 128 9.41 4.36 -8.47
C ALA A 128 10.38 3.94 -7.35
N VAL A 129 10.67 2.66 -7.17
CA VAL A 129 11.57 2.21 -6.09
C VAL A 129 13.02 2.69 -6.24
N ALA A 130 13.43 3.09 -7.46
CA ALA A 130 14.74 3.68 -7.73
C ALA A 130 14.78 5.21 -7.47
N HIS A 131 13.64 5.86 -7.26
CA HIS A 131 13.56 7.28 -6.95
C HIS A 131 14.04 7.55 -5.51
N PRO A 132 14.90 8.56 -5.27
CA PRO A 132 15.62 8.70 -4.00
C PRO A 132 14.83 9.40 -2.88
N THR A 133 13.79 10.16 -3.18
CA THR A 133 13.16 11.06 -2.20
C THR A 133 11.67 10.83 -2.09
N TRP A 134 11.22 10.53 -0.88
CA TRP A 134 9.82 10.20 -0.60
C TRP A 134 9.38 10.83 0.72
N GLN A 135 8.09 11.09 0.83
CA GLN A 135 7.38 11.22 2.11
C GLN A 135 6.53 9.97 2.29
N CYS A 136 6.24 9.57 3.53
CA CYS A 136 5.44 8.38 3.80
C CYS A 136 4.36 8.69 4.83
N GLU A 137 3.15 8.23 4.52
CA GLU A 137 1.99 8.22 5.40
C GLU A 137 1.45 6.80 5.50
N VAL A 138 1.02 6.43 6.70
CA VAL A 138 0.38 5.14 6.96
C VAL A 138 -0.94 5.45 7.65
N GLU A 139 -2.05 5.19 7.01
CA GLU A 139 -3.37 5.59 7.52
C GLU A 139 -4.39 4.51 7.24
N GLN A 140 -5.33 4.32 8.16
CA GLN A 140 -6.47 3.47 7.97
C GLN A 140 -7.77 4.22 8.17
N ASN A 141 -8.64 4.18 7.17
CA ASN A 141 -9.89 4.93 7.14
C ASN A 141 -11.05 4.04 6.67
N GLU A 142 -12.26 4.33 7.15
CA GLU A 142 -13.51 3.82 6.59
C GLU A 142 -13.75 4.43 5.20
N VAL A 143 -14.24 3.63 4.23
CA VAL A 143 -14.46 4.05 2.83
C VAL A 143 -15.86 3.79 2.31
#